data_AF-A0A6V1S1X0-F1
#
_entry.id   AF-A0A6V1S1X0-F1
#
_cell.length_a   1.000
_cell.length_b   1.000
_cell.length_c   1.000
_cell.angle_alpha   90.00
_cell.angle_beta   90.00
_cell.angle_gamma   90.00
#
_symmetry.space_group_name_H-M   'P 1'
#
loop_
_entity.id
_entity.type
_entity.pdbx_description
1 polymer ?
#
loop_
_entity_poly.entity_id
_entity_poly.type
_entity_poly.pdbx_seq_one_letter_code
_entity_poly.pdbx_strand_id
1 'polypeptide(L)'
;MSHNSPEDGAECLCCYDDVDSSNYVEYKASEDGEWLPAKFCQTCVNQLLANQYHIWVNKLETSNCKAEQRRMLKEGPPVNVKDKTALECPDGSEVFRLWYSSDQAEHSAKLDGSLEGDERQAWWDEKKAFLFEEAEEGNVEDGEESEPANQVGSGSGEGRIVQVTSNETAIKTRDGKRASHLEPSQSSVVSSPLVEEEGHLDLQKTKGFSGSRLFALFSCTLCCKSRAKTT
;
A
#
# COMPACT_ATOMS: atom_id res chain seq x y z
N MET A 1 18.36 21.56 15.85
CA MET A 1 17.60 21.30 14.60
C MET A 1 16.26 21.97 14.78
N SER A 2 15.84 22.80 13.84
CA SER A 2 14.57 23.55 13.93
C SER A 2 13.50 22.79 13.16
N HIS A 3 12.45 22.36 13.85
CA HIS A 3 11.23 21.85 13.25
C HIS A 3 10.30 23.02 12.93
N ASN A 4 9.44 22.84 11.92
CA ASN A 4 8.45 23.83 11.54
C ASN A 4 7.16 23.66 12.34
N SER A 5 6.26 24.61 12.15
CA SER A 5 4.88 24.55 12.62
C SER A 5 3.95 24.19 11.46
N PRO A 6 2.79 23.58 11.71
CA PRO A 6 1.77 23.36 10.69
C PRO A 6 1.34 24.70 10.07
N GLU A 7 0.94 24.66 8.80
CA GLU A 7 0.33 25.79 8.11
C GLU A 7 -1.06 26.08 8.72
N ASP A 8 -1.43 27.37 8.81
CA ASP A 8 -2.73 27.76 9.35
C ASP A 8 -3.87 27.19 8.50
N GLY A 9 -4.74 26.39 9.13
CA GLY A 9 -5.83 25.71 8.42
C GLY A 9 -5.39 24.50 7.58
N ALA A 10 -4.21 23.92 7.86
CA ALA A 10 -3.81 22.67 7.26
C ALA A 10 -4.77 21.53 7.63
N GLU A 11 -5.09 20.68 6.64
CA GLU A 11 -5.98 19.53 6.81
C GLU A 11 -5.27 18.26 6.31
N CYS A 12 -5.53 17.14 6.99
CA CYS A 12 -4.96 15.85 6.63
C CYS A 12 -5.57 15.35 5.31
N LEU A 13 -4.75 15.08 4.29
CA LEU A 13 -5.25 14.59 3.00
C LEU A 13 -5.88 13.19 3.03
N CYS A 14 -5.77 12.44 4.14
CA CYS A 14 -6.36 11.11 4.29
C CYS A 14 -7.72 11.15 4.98
N CYS A 15 -7.80 11.78 6.16
CA CYS A 15 -9.02 11.83 6.97
C CYS A 15 -9.76 13.16 6.92
N TYR A 16 -9.16 14.22 6.35
CA TYR A 16 -9.66 15.60 6.34
C TYR A 16 -9.87 16.21 7.73
N ASP A 17 -9.22 15.65 8.76
CA ASP A 17 -9.15 16.30 10.07
C ASP A 17 -8.10 17.41 10.06
N ASP A 18 -8.31 18.41 10.91
CA ASP A 18 -7.38 19.53 11.11
C ASP A 18 -5.98 19.02 11.54
N VAL A 19 -4.95 19.62 10.96
CA VAL A 19 -3.55 19.39 11.32
C VAL A 19 -3.03 20.59 12.12
N ASP A 20 -2.76 20.35 13.39
CA ASP A 20 -2.26 21.35 14.33
C ASP A 20 -1.04 20.83 15.10
N SER A 21 -0.55 21.62 16.07
CA SER A 21 0.63 21.25 16.87
C SER A 21 0.51 19.93 17.64
N SER A 22 -0.69 19.38 17.80
CA SER A 22 -0.94 18.12 18.51
C SER A 22 -0.83 16.87 17.64
N ASN A 23 -0.87 17.00 16.30
CA ASN A 23 -0.85 15.86 15.38
C ASN A 23 0.00 16.09 14.11
N TYR A 24 0.75 17.18 14.06
CA TYR A 24 1.64 17.54 12.97
C TYR A 24 2.85 16.58 12.90
N VAL A 25 3.27 16.29 11.67
CA VAL A 25 4.34 15.35 11.36
C VAL A 25 5.30 15.98 10.37
N GLU A 26 6.58 15.82 10.63
CA GLU A 26 7.63 16.05 9.65
C GLU A 26 8.32 14.73 9.30
N TYR A 27 8.96 14.70 8.14
CA TYR A 27 9.73 13.56 7.69
C TYR A 27 11.01 13.98 6.98
N LYS A 28 11.98 13.07 6.95
CA LYS A 28 13.18 13.16 6.12
C LYS A 28 13.15 12.10 5.04
N ALA A 29 13.46 12.47 3.80
CA ALA A 29 13.64 11.52 2.70
C ALA A 29 15.02 10.85 2.70
N SER A 30 16.02 11.47 3.33
CA SER A 30 17.40 10.99 3.44
C SER A 30 18.00 11.39 4.79
N GLU A 31 19.11 10.77 5.20
CA GLU A 31 19.76 10.99 6.50
C GLU A 31 20.14 12.47 6.73
N ASP A 32 20.85 13.03 5.75
CA ASP A 32 21.29 14.44 5.73
C ASP A 32 20.22 15.39 5.17
N GLY A 33 19.03 14.88 4.85
CA GLY A 33 17.93 15.66 4.29
C GLY A 33 17.34 16.67 5.27
N GLU A 34 16.63 17.65 4.72
CA GLU A 34 15.82 18.59 5.48
C GLU A 34 14.53 17.93 5.98
N TRP A 35 13.99 18.48 7.07
CA TRP A 35 12.66 18.08 7.55
C TRP A 35 11.59 18.70 6.66
N LEU A 36 10.73 17.85 6.12
CA LEU A 36 9.64 18.21 5.23
C LEU A 36 8.29 18.02 5.95
N PRO A 37 7.32 18.94 5.76
CA PRO A 37 5.99 18.78 6.32
C PRO A 37 5.26 17.60 5.66
N ALA A 38 4.72 16.68 6.45
CA ALA A 38 3.81 15.66 5.94
C ALA A 38 2.43 16.26 5.66
N LYS A 39 1.75 15.77 4.62
CA LYS A 39 0.35 16.16 4.33
C LYS A 39 -0.68 15.28 5.05
N PHE A 40 -0.23 14.36 5.90
CA PHE A 40 -1.07 13.50 6.74
C PHE A 40 -0.83 13.82 8.21
N CYS A 41 -1.89 13.72 9.02
CA CYS A 41 -1.77 13.78 10.47
C CYS A 41 -1.07 12.53 11.01
N GLN A 42 -0.55 12.63 12.24
CA GLN A 42 0.15 11.55 12.93
C GLN A 42 -0.63 10.24 12.97
N THR A 43 -1.94 10.28 13.19
CA THR A 43 -2.79 9.07 13.20
C THR A 43 -2.76 8.34 11.85
N CYS A 44 -2.86 9.06 10.74
CA CYS A 44 -2.82 8.47 9.40
C CYS A 44 -1.43 7.95 9.05
N VAL A 45 -0.36 8.64 9.45
CA VAL A 45 1.01 8.14 9.29
C VAL A 45 1.22 6.84 10.07
N ASN A 46 0.73 6.77 11.31
CA ASN A 46 0.78 5.54 12.11
C ASN A 46 0.00 4.39 11.48
N GLN A 47 -1.13 4.67 10.82
CA GLN A 47 -1.87 3.65 10.07
C GLN A 47 -1.08 3.14 8.86
N LEU A 48 -0.33 4.00 8.16
CA LEU A 48 0.56 3.56 7.10
C LEU A 48 1.67 2.65 7.65
N LEU A 49 2.33 3.06 8.72
CA LEU A 49 3.38 2.28 9.40
C LEU A 49 2.87 0.89 9.78
N ALA A 50 1.66 0.81 10.34
CA ALA A 50 1.08 -0.45 10.79
C ALA A 50 0.60 -1.36 9.65
N ASN A 51 0.20 -0.84 8.49
CA ASN A 51 -0.54 -1.63 7.50
C ASN A 51 0.14 -1.78 6.14
N GLN A 52 1.03 -0.86 5.75
CA GLN A 52 1.53 -0.82 4.37
C GLN A 52 2.26 -2.10 3.97
N TYR A 53 3.07 -2.67 4.87
CA TYR A 53 3.76 -3.93 4.63
C TYR A 53 2.78 -5.11 4.50
N HIS A 54 1.83 -5.25 5.43
CA HIS A 54 0.83 -6.31 5.40
C HIS A 54 -0.06 -6.25 4.15
N ILE A 55 -0.43 -5.04 3.73
CA ILE A 55 -1.17 -4.83 2.46
C ILE A 55 -0.33 -5.28 1.28
N TRP A 56 0.98 -4.96 1.26
CA TRP A 56 1.87 -5.38 0.20
C TRP A 56 2.01 -6.91 0.14
N VAL A 57 2.24 -7.58 1.28
CA VAL A 57 2.32 -9.04 1.37
C VAL A 57 1.01 -9.69 0.91
N ASN A 58 -0.13 -9.24 1.45
CA ASN A 58 -1.44 -9.77 1.08
C ASN A 58 -1.70 -9.61 -0.42
N LYS A 59 -1.38 -8.45 -0.99
CA LYS A 59 -1.57 -8.19 -2.42
C LYS A 59 -0.65 -9.07 -3.28
N LEU A 60 0.58 -9.32 -2.85
CA LEU A 60 1.50 -10.22 -3.56
C LEU A 60 0.95 -11.65 -3.60
N GLU A 61 0.46 -12.15 -2.46
CA GLU A 61 -0.04 -13.53 -2.31
C GLU A 61 -1.41 -13.75 -2.95
N THR A 62 -2.29 -12.74 -2.93
CA THR A 62 -3.67 -12.86 -3.43
C THR A 62 -3.85 -12.42 -4.89
N SER A 63 -2.90 -11.69 -5.45
CA SER A 63 -3.00 -11.22 -6.84
C SER A 63 -3.00 -12.39 -7.82
N ASN A 64 -3.98 -12.42 -8.71
CA ASN A 64 -4.06 -13.38 -9.82
C ASN A 64 -3.45 -12.82 -11.13
N CYS A 65 -2.86 -11.63 -11.09
CA CYS A 65 -2.26 -10.98 -12.25
C CYS A 65 -0.74 -11.12 -12.22
N LYS A 66 -0.19 -12.03 -13.05
CA LYS A 66 1.27 -12.25 -13.18
C LYS A 66 2.03 -10.94 -13.43
N ALA A 67 1.49 -10.03 -14.26
CA ALA A 67 2.14 -8.75 -14.56
C ALA A 67 2.25 -7.84 -13.33
N GLU A 68 1.22 -7.82 -12.48
CA GLU A 68 1.24 -7.04 -11.23
C GLU A 68 2.24 -7.63 -10.23
N GLN A 69 2.20 -8.95 -10.03
CA GLN A 69 3.15 -9.64 -9.15
C GLN A 69 4.60 -9.40 -9.59
N ARG A 70 4.89 -9.47 -10.90
CA ARG A 70 6.22 -9.14 -11.44
C ARG A 70 6.65 -7.70 -11.16
N ARG A 71 5.73 -6.73 -11.24
CA ARG A 71 6.04 -5.33 -10.92
C ARG A 71 6.33 -5.15 -9.43
N MET A 72 5.51 -5.75 -8.57
CA MET A 72 5.69 -5.72 -7.12
C MET A 72 7.00 -6.37 -6.70
N LEU A 73 7.33 -7.55 -7.26
CA LEU A 73 8.61 -8.21 -6.97
C LEU A 73 9.81 -7.47 -7.55
N LYS A 74 9.65 -6.71 -8.64
CA LYS A 74 10.73 -5.86 -9.17
C LYS A 74 11.04 -4.70 -8.23
N GLU A 75 10.02 -4.13 -7.60
CA GLU A 75 10.16 -3.07 -6.60
C GLU A 75 10.71 -3.61 -5.27
N GLY A 76 10.31 -4.83 -4.91
CA GLY A 76 10.72 -5.51 -3.68
C GLY A 76 9.85 -5.16 -2.47
N PRO A 77 10.02 -5.91 -1.36
CA PRO A 77 9.27 -5.65 -0.13
C PRO A 77 9.67 -4.28 0.46
N PRO A 78 8.70 -3.43 0.80
CA PRO A 78 8.99 -2.12 1.39
C PRO A 78 9.53 -2.29 2.82
N VAL A 79 10.44 -1.42 3.23
CA VAL A 79 11.03 -1.44 4.59
C VAL A 79 10.46 -0.30 5.40
N ASN A 80 10.50 0.91 4.85
CA ASN A 80 10.00 2.12 5.47
C ASN A 80 8.73 2.60 4.77
N VAL A 81 7.99 3.47 5.46
CA VAL A 81 6.79 4.09 4.92
C VAL A 81 7.13 4.93 3.68
N LYS A 82 6.29 4.78 2.64
CA LYS A 82 6.31 5.64 1.46
C LYS A 82 4.90 6.07 1.10
N ASP A 83 4.74 7.32 0.68
CA ASP A 83 3.53 7.78 0.01
C ASP A 83 3.87 8.87 -1.00
N LYS A 84 3.44 8.69 -2.24
CA LYS A 84 3.76 9.60 -3.35
C LYS A 84 3.10 10.99 -3.26
N THR A 85 2.15 11.18 -2.36
CA THR A 85 1.33 12.41 -2.26
C THR A 85 1.59 13.12 -0.94
N ALA A 86 1.59 12.37 0.16
CA ALA A 86 1.68 12.92 1.51
C ALA A 86 3.10 12.92 2.08
N LEU A 87 3.97 12.03 1.57
CA LEU A 87 5.36 11.82 2.02
C LEU A 87 6.29 11.79 0.79
N GLU A 88 6.21 12.86 -0.01
CA GLU A 88 6.90 13.01 -1.28
C GLU A 88 8.43 12.97 -1.13
N CYS A 89 9.02 11.82 -1.45
CA CYS A 89 10.46 11.67 -1.58
C CYS A 89 10.87 11.96 -3.04
N PRO A 90 11.79 12.91 -3.31
CA PRO A 90 12.16 13.31 -4.67
C PRO A 90 12.61 12.17 -5.58
N ASP A 91 13.32 11.20 -5.00
CA ASP A 91 13.88 10.05 -5.71
C ASP A 91 12.89 8.87 -5.81
N GLY A 92 11.67 9.02 -5.29
CA GLY A 92 10.72 7.92 -5.11
C GLY A 92 11.17 6.90 -4.05
N SER A 93 12.15 7.27 -3.23
CA SER A 93 12.63 6.47 -2.10
C SER A 93 11.60 6.41 -0.97
N GLU A 94 11.91 5.59 0.03
CA GLU A 94 11.11 5.51 1.25
C GLU A 94 11.56 6.58 2.25
N VAL A 95 10.68 6.93 3.19
CA VAL A 95 11.00 7.89 4.25
C VAL A 95 12.13 7.32 5.11
N PHE A 96 13.11 8.16 5.44
CA PHE A 96 14.21 7.79 6.31
C PHE A 96 13.82 7.90 7.79
N ARG A 97 13.23 9.04 8.17
CA ARG A 97 12.88 9.33 9.57
C ARG A 97 11.64 10.19 9.68
N LEU A 98 10.91 10.02 10.79
CA LEU A 98 9.73 10.80 11.13
C LEU A 98 10.01 11.64 12.38
N TRP A 99 9.28 12.74 12.53
CA TRP A 99 9.26 13.53 13.76
C TRP A 99 7.83 13.95 14.05
N TYR A 100 7.40 13.81 15.30
CA TYR A 100 6.04 14.12 15.73
C TYR A 100 6.04 15.36 16.62
N SER A 101 5.17 16.32 16.30
CA SER A 101 5.04 17.52 17.11
C SER A 101 4.40 17.25 18.48
N SER A 102 3.62 16.18 18.60
CA SER A 102 2.92 15.81 19.83
C SER A 102 3.84 15.46 20.99
N ASP A 103 4.92 14.72 20.71
CA ASP A 103 5.92 14.29 21.68
C ASP A 103 7.28 14.97 21.49
N GLN A 104 7.42 15.77 20.43
CA GLN A 104 8.65 16.48 20.08
C GLN A 104 9.84 15.54 19.87
N ALA A 105 9.59 14.31 19.40
CA ALA A 105 10.60 13.27 19.25
C ALA A 105 10.67 12.72 17.82
N GLU A 106 11.85 12.20 17.47
CA GLU A 106 12.07 11.50 16.21
C GLU A 106 11.68 10.02 16.33
N HIS A 107 10.98 9.52 15.32
CA HIS A 107 10.47 8.16 15.22
C HIS A 107 11.06 7.42 14.02
N SER A 108 11.09 6.10 14.13
CA SER A 108 11.47 5.23 13.02
C SER A 108 10.40 5.27 11.93
N ALA A 109 10.83 5.30 10.67
CA ALA A 109 9.95 5.18 9.51
C ALA A 109 9.65 3.72 9.13
N LYS A 110 10.21 2.76 9.87
CA LYS A 110 10.09 1.32 9.60
C LYS A 110 8.65 0.83 9.71
N LEU A 111 8.21 0.07 8.71
CA LEU A 111 6.88 -0.53 8.68
C LEU A 111 6.80 -1.72 9.64
N ASP A 112 5.63 -1.91 10.25
CA ASP A 112 5.35 -3.08 11.07
C ASP A 112 5.48 -4.38 10.26
N GLY A 113 6.23 -5.34 10.80
CA GLY A 113 6.50 -6.64 10.15
C GLY A 113 7.50 -6.60 9.00
N SER A 114 8.03 -5.43 8.61
CA SER A 114 9.03 -5.34 7.55
C SER A 114 10.37 -6.00 7.93
N LEU A 115 10.92 -6.75 6.99
CA LEU A 115 12.23 -7.38 7.11
C LEU A 115 13.32 -6.43 6.63
N GLU A 116 14.52 -6.56 7.20
CA GLU A 116 15.71 -5.78 6.82
C GLU A 116 16.91 -6.71 6.55
N GLY A 117 17.92 -6.19 5.84
CA GLY A 117 19.18 -6.89 5.60
C GLY A 117 19.01 -8.26 4.92
N ASP A 118 19.76 -9.25 5.43
CA ASP A 118 19.85 -10.59 4.83
C ASP A 118 18.51 -11.35 4.92
N GLU A 119 17.73 -11.14 5.98
CA GLU A 119 16.42 -11.78 6.14
C GLU A 119 15.44 -11.31 5.06
N ARG A 120 15.44 -10.00 4.78
CA ARG A 120 14.64 -9.41 3.68
C ARG A 120 15.05 -10.01 2.34
N GLN A 121 16.35 -10.13 2.11
CA GLN A 121 16.89 -10.62 0.85
C GLN A 121 16.55 -12.10 0.63
N ALA A 122 16.75 -12.95 1.64
CA ALA A 122 16.43 -14.38 1.58
C ALA A 122 14.94 -14.62 1.31
N TRP A 123 14.05 -13.92 2.02
CA TRP A 123 12.61 -14.01 1.80
C TRP A 123 12.22 -13.52 0.39
N TRP A 124 12.82 -12.43 -0.07
CA TRP A 124 12.54 -11.89 -1.40
C TRP A 124 13.02 -12.82 -2.52
N ASP A 125 14.17 -13.47 -2.35
CA ASP A 125 14.70 -14.45 -3.30
C ASP A 125 13.82 -15.70 -3.37
N GLU A 126 13.31 -16.18 -2.24
CA GLU A 126 12.31 -17.25 -2.20
C GLU A 126 11.06 -16.87 -3.02
N LYS A 127 10.52 -15.66 -2.84
CA LYS A 127 9.34 -15.22 -3.61
C LYS A 127 9.64 -15.03 -5.10
N LYS A 128 10.85 -14.59 -5.46
CA LYS A 128 11.26 -14.45 -6.86
C LYS A 128 11.40 -15.79 -7.56
N ALA A 129 11.86 -16.85 -6.88
CA ALA A 129 12.03 -18.18 -7.48
C ALA A 129 10.76 -18.69 -8.18
N PHE A 130 9.59 -18.52 -7.55
CA PHE A 130 8.31 -18.97 -8.11
C PHE A 130 7.83 -18.21 -9.36
N LEU A 131 8.34 -16.99 -9.59
CA LEU A 131 7.88 -16.13 -10.69
C LEU A 131 8.82 -16.12 -11.90
N PHE A 132 10.05 -16.63 -11.76
CA PHE A 132 11.06 -16.64 -12.81
C PHE A 132 11.43 -18.04 -13.33
N GLU A 133 10.80 -19.10 -12.82
CA GLU A 133 11.02 -20.49 -13.28
C GLU A 133 10.62 -20.73 -14.76
N GLU A 134 9.98 -19.75 -15.43
CA GLU A 134 9.65 -19.80 -16.87
C GLU A 134 10.69 -19.07 -17.77
N ALA A 135 11.85 -18.62 -17.25
CA ALA A 135 12.80 -17.78 -18.02
C ALA A 135 14.21 -18.36 -18.24
N GLU A 136 14.54 -19.55 -17.75
CA GLU A 136 15.83 -20.22 -18.05
C GLU A 136 15.67 -21.40 -19.01
N GLU A 137 15.20 -21.14 -20.23
CA GLU A 137 15.58 -21.92 -21.41
C GLU A 137 15.80 -20.94 -22.58
N GLY A 138 16.92 -20.22 -22.51
CA GLY A 138 17.29 -19.20 -23.47
C GLY A 138 18.75 -18.81 -23.36
N ASN A 139 19.63 -19.82 -23.30
CA ASN A 139 21.06 -19.63 -23.56
C ASN A 139 21.22 -19.07 -24.98
N VAL A 140 21.44 -17.76 -25.09
CA VAL A 140 22.01 -17.14 -26.30
C VAL A 140 23.37 -16.61 -25.90
N GLU A 141 24.37 -17.49 -26.00
CA GLU A 141 25.72 -17.09 -26.37
C GLU A 141 25.64 -16.43 -27.75
N ASP A 142 25.88 -15.13 -27.83
CA ASP A 142 26.37 -14.42 -29.00
C ASP A 142 26.67 -13.00 -28.51
N GLY A 143 27.88 -12.48 -28.56
CA GLY A 143 28.76 -12.47 -29.71
C GLY A 143 29.15 -11.00 -29.88
N GLU A 144 30.33 -10.66 -29.39
CA GLU A 144 30.93 -9.34 -29.45
C GLU A 144 31.23 -8.98 -30.91
N GLU A 145 30.45 -8.08 -31.54
CA GLU A 145 30.89 -7.41 -32.76
C GLU A 145 30.32 -5.99 -32.91
N SER A 146 31.22 -5.11 -33.34
CA SER A 146 31.24 -3.66 -33.33
C SER A 146 30.20 -2.93 -34.19
N GLU A 147 29.94 -1.67 -33.79
CA GLU A 147 29.23 -0.63 -34.55
C GLU A 147 29.73 -0.45 -36.00
N PRO A 148 28.90 0.11 -36.91
CA PRO A 148 29.00 1.57 -37.08
C PRO A 148 27.67 2.31 -37.34
N ALA A 149 27.72 3.59 -36.97
CA ALA A 149 26.76 4.66 -37.22
C ALA A 149 26.33 4.82 -38.69
N ASN A 150 25.05 5.16 -38.94
CA ASN A 150 24.71 6.07 -40.04
C ASN A 150 23.35 6.78 -39.87
N GLN A 151 23.29 7.91 -40.56
CA GLN A 151 22.50 9.13 -40.44
C GLN A 151 21.04 9.09 -40.96
N VAL A 152 20.22 9.95 -40.34
CA VAL A 152 19.33 11.01 -40.89
C VAL A 152 18.38 10.64 -42.05
N GLY A 153 17.09 10.89 -41.85
CA GLY A 153 16.10 10.94 -42.93
C GLY A 153 14.72 11.46 -42.50
N SER A 154 14.52 12.76 -42.64
CA SER A 154 13.23 13.46 -42.55
C SER A 154 12.26 13.01 -43.65
N GLY A 155 10.95 12.90 -43.33
CA GLY A 155 9.93 12.60 -44.34
C GLY A 155 8.50 12.85 -43.86
N SER A 156 7.95 13.99 -44.24
CA SER A 156 6.54 14.35 -44.19
C SER A 156 5.65 13.35 -44.96
N GLY A 157 4.42 13.13 -44.50
CA GLY A 157 3.43 12.36 -45.25
C GLY A 157 2.03 12.43 -44.64
N GLU A 158 1.16 13.17 -45.30
CA GLU A 158 -0.24 13.46 -44.97
C GLU A 158 -1.17 12.24 -44.95
N GLY A 159 -2.16 12.30 -44.07
CA GLY A 159 -3.59 12.12 -44.39
C GLY A 159 -4.11 10.75 -44.82
N ARG A 160 -4.91 10.12 -43.96
CA ARG A 160 -6.19 9.49 -44.39
C ARG A 160 -7.13 9.23 -43.21
N ILE A 161 -8.24 9.98 -43.17
CA ILE A 161 -9.39 9.73 -42.31
C ILE A 161 -10.22 8.63 -42.97
N VAL A 162 -10.45 7.51 -42.27
CA VAL A 162 -11.39 6.47 -42.68
C VAL A 162 -12.50 6.41 -41.64
N GLN A 163 -13.71 6.78 -42.08
CA GLN A 163 -14.95 6.60 -41.34
C GLN A 163 -15.25 5.09 -41.26
N VAL A 164 -15.47 4.58 -40.04
CA VAL A 164 -16.02 3.24 -39.83
C VAL A 164 -17.33 3.39 -39.08
N THR A 165 -18.37 2.86 -39.70
CA THR A 165 -19.77 2.88 -39.32
C THR A 165 -20.04 1.98 -38.12
N SER A 166 -20.77 2.50 -37.14
CA SER A 166 -21.29 1.78 -35.98
C SER A 166 -22.42 0.84 -36.37
N ASN A 167 -22.24 -0.46 -36.15
CA ASN A 167 -23.33 -1.45 -36.14
C ASN A 167 -23.39 -2.13 -34.77
N GLU A 168 -24.60 -2.19 -34.22
CA GLU A 168 -25.25 -3.19 -33.33
C GLU A 168 -24.39 -3.94 -32.28
N THR A 169 -24.88 -4.31 -31.09
CA THR A 169 -26.14 -4.99 -30.82
C THR A 169 -26.44 -4.97 -29.31
N ALA A 170 -27.73 -5.03 -28.98
CA ALA A 170 -28.30 -5.08 -27.64
C ALA A 170 -27.79 -6.23 -26.75
N ILE A 171 -27.42 -5.91 -25.50
CA ILE A 171 -27.20 -6.89 -24.44
C ILE A 171 -28.46 -6.96 -23.56
N LYS A 172 -29.09 -8.14 -23.57
CA LYS A 172 -30.25 -8.51 -22.74
C LYS A 172 -29.79 -8.71 -21.30
N THR A 173 -30.42 -8.00 -20.37
CA THR A 173 -30.38 -8.28 -18.94
C THR A 173 -31.17 -9.56 -18.63
N ARG A 174 -30.65 -10.41 -17.74
CA ARG A 174 -31.37 -11.55 -17.17
C ARG A 174 -31.27 -11.48 -15.64
N ASP A 175 -32.44 -11.34 -15.05
CA ASP A 175 -32.75 -11.53 -13.64
C ASP A 175 -32.53 -12.98 -13.15
N GLY A 176 -32.30 -13.11 -11.84
CA GLY A 176 -32.42 -14.38 -11.10
C GLY A 176 -31.62 -14.31 -9.79
N LYS A 177 -32.16 -13.80 -8.68
CA LYS A 177 -33.11 -14.47 -7.75
C LYS A 177 -32.55 -15.77 -7.17
N ARG A 178 -32.21 -15.78 -5.86
CA ARG A 178 -32.96 -16.50 -4.80
C ARG A 178 -32.15 -16.60 -3.50
N ALA A 179 -32.85 -16.34 -2.40
CA ALA A 179 -32.42 -16.44 -1.01
C ALA A 179 -32.51 -17.87 -0.45
N SER A 180 -31.70 -18.16 0.58
CA SER A 180 -31.96 -19.06 1.73
C SER A 180 -30.67 -19.08 2.56
N HIS A 181 -30.54 -18.41 3.71
CA HIS A 181 -31.17 -18.67 5.01
C HIS A 181 -30.98 -20.13 5.49
N LEU A 182 -30.00 -20.32 6.37
CA LEU A 182 -29.84 -21.46 7.28
C LEU A 182 -28.88 -21.06 8.42
N GLU A 183 -29.47 -20.55 9.51
CA GLU A 183 -28.98 -20.77 10.88
C GLU A 183 -29.36 -22.22 11.26
N PRO A 184 -28.60 -22.95 12.11
CA PRO A 184 -28.89 -22.84 13.54
C PRO A 184 -27.77 -23.21 14.53
N SER A 185 -28.09 -22.89 15.79
CA SER A 185 -27.92 -23.70 17.00
C SER A 185 -26.66 -23.51 17.85
N GLN A 186 -26.94 -22.82 18.95
CA GLN A 186 -26.24 -22.84 20.22
C GLN A 186 -26.34 -24.22 20.89
N SER A 187 -25.27 -24.62 21.57
CA SER A 187 -25.26 -25.50 22.75
C SER A 187 -23.82 -25.51 23.28
N SER A 188 -23.46 -25.62 24.55
CA SER A 188 -24.12 -25.56 25.85
C SER A 188 -23.00 -25.93 26.84
N VAL A 189 -22.83 -25.12 27.89
CA VAL A 189 -22.30 -25.40 29.23
C VAL A 189 -21.46 -26.68 29.49
N VAL A 190 -20.34 -26.48 30.19
CA VAL A 190 -20.04 -27.22 31.44
C VAL A 190 -19.11 -26.39 32.34
N SER A 191 -19.48 -26.35 33.61
CA SER A 191 -18.89 -25.57 34.70
C SER A 191 -17.96 -26.41 35.59
N SER A 192 -17.14 -25.68 36.37
CA SER A 192 -16.64 -25.98 37.74
C SER A 192 -15.25 -26.63 37.89
N PRO A 193 -14.56 -26.49 39.05
CA PRO A 193 -14.68 -25.51 40.15
C PRO A 193 -13.36 -24.87 40.67
N LEU A 194 -13.55 -23.77 41.41
CA LEU A 194 -12.88 -23.25 42.63
C LEU A 194 -11.43 -23.67 42.96
N VAL A 195 -10.56 -22.66 43.07
CA VAL A 195 -9.66 -22.50 44.23
C VAL A 195 -9.71 -21.04 44.66
N GLU A 196 -10.01 -20.83 45.94
CA GLU A 196 -10.09 -19.56 46.64
C GLU A 196 -8.68 -19.10 47.04
N GLU A 197 -8.34 -17.82 46.85
CA GLU A 197 -7.62 -17.09 47.89
C GLU A 197 -7.81 -15.58 47.73
N GLU A 198 -7.95 -14.92 48.88
CA GLU A 198 -8.51 -13.59 49.02
C GLU A 198 -7.49 -12.47 48.81
N GLY A 199 -7.95 -11.36 48.23
CA GLY A 199 -7.14 -10.17 47.98
C GLY A 199 -8.01 -8.96 47.67
N HIS A 200 -8.81 -8.59 48.66
CA HIS A 200 -9.68 -7.41 48.73
C HIS A 200 -8.91 -6.11 48.44
N LEU A 201 -9.33 -5.33 47.42
CA LEU A 201 -9.23 -3.86 47.40
C LEU A 201 -10.12 -3.26 46.31
N ASP A 202 -10.49 -2.01 46.56
CA ASP A 202 -11.83 -1.47 46.36
C ASP A 202 -12.17 -0.98 44.94
N LEU A 203 -13.48 -1.00 44.70
CA LEU A 203 -14.21 -0.77 43.47
C LEU A 203 -14.42 0.74 43.24
N GLN A 204 -13.92 1.29 42.14
CA GLN A 204 -14.55 2.47 41.52
C GLN A 204 -14.93 2.20 40.06
N LYS A 205 -16.13 2.68 39.76
CA LYS A 205 -17.07 2.18 38.77
C LYS A 205 -17.28 3.26 37.73
N THR A 206 -16.81 3.07 36.50
CA THR A 206 -17.27 3.85 35.34
C THR A 206 -17.61 2.94 34.16
N LYS A 207 -18.88 3.08 33.78
CA LYS A 207 -19.60 2.55 32.60
C LYS A 207 -18.73 2.77 31.34
N GLY A 208 -18.59 1.84 30.39
CA GLY A 208 -19.64 1.10 29.71
C GLY A 208 -19.92 1.78 28.36
N PHE A 209 -19.14 1.48 27.33
CA PHE A 209 -19.50 1.79 25.95
C PHE A 209 -19.01 0.66 25.02
N SER A 210 -19.96 -0.18 24.61
CA SER A 210 -19.79 -1.22 23.61
C SER A 210 -20.09 -0.64 22.23
N GLY A 211 -19.23 -0.93 21.26
CA GLY A 211 -19.33 -0.39 19.92
C GLY A 211 -18.55 -1.17 18.88
N SER A 212 -18.69 -2.50 18.87
CA SER A 212 -18.22 -3.34 17.77
C SER A 212 -19.15 -3.19 16.57
N ARG A 213 -18.66 -2.57 15.48
CA ARG A 213 -19.27 -2.74 14.15
C ARG A 213 -18.20 -2.80 13.05
N LEU A 214 -18.10 -4.02 12.51
CA LEU A 214 -17.91 -4.39 11.12
C LEU A 214 -16.86 -3.63 10.29
N PHE A 215 -15.76 -4.34 10.06
CA PHE A 215 -15.04 -4.36 8.78
C PHE A 215 -16.03 -4.49 7.62
N ALA A 216 -16.09 -3.48 6.77
CA ALA A 216 -16.73 -3.54 5.46
C ALA A 216 -15.68 -3.30 4.38
N LEU A 217 -15.56 -4.35 3.56
CA LEU A 217 -14.81 -4.49 2.32
C LEU A 217 -14.94 -3.25 1.42
N PHE A 218 -13.83 -2.57 1.13
CA PHE A 218 -13.71 -1.78 -0.10
C PHE A 218 -13.14 -2.68 -1.18
N SER A 219 -14.06 -3.25 -1.96
CA SER A 219 -13.76 -4.00 -3.16
C SER A 219 -13.14 -3.07 -4.21
N CYS A 220 -11.92 -3.41 -4.61
CA CYS A 220 -11.23 -2.88 -5.76
C CYS A 220 -11.99 -3.29 -7.03
N THR A 221 -12.65 -2.32 -7.68
CA THR A 221 -12.92 -2.39 -9.11
C THR A 221 -12.50 -1.06 -9.69
N LEU A 222 -11.30 -1.02 -10.28
CA LEU A 222 -10.97 -0.38 -11.56
C LEU A 222 -9.44 -0.37 -11.74
N CYS A 223 -8.88 -1.49 -12.18
CA CYS A 223 -7.56 -1.49 -12.84
C CYS A 223 -7.49 -2.58 -13.90
N CYS A 224 -8.19 -2.37 -15.01
CA CYS A 224 -7.83 -2.94 -16.31
C CYS A 224 -8.60 -2.25 -17.43
N LYS A 225 -8.17 -1.04 -17.79
CA LYS A 225 -8.37 -0.53 -19.15
C LYS A 225 -7.15 0.24 -19.62
N SER A 226 -6.33 -0.51 -20.35
CA SER A 226 -5.31 -0.14 -21.33
C SER A 226 -5.14 1.36 -21.62
N ARG A 227 -3.95 1.88 -21.30
CA ARG A 227 -3.43 3.13 -21.86
C ARG A 227 -2.52 2.76 -23.03
N ALA A 228 -3.10 2.69 -24.21
CA ALA A 228 -2.34 2.67 -25.46
C ALA A 228 -1.80 4.08 -25.73
N LYS A 229 -0.56 4.12 -26.22
CA LYS A 229 0.27 5.29 -26.53
C LYS A 229 -0.44 6.28 -27.46
N THR A 230 -0.21 7.58 -27.24
CA THR A 230 -0.46 8.62 -28.24
C THR A 230 0.85 9.36 -28.43
N THR A 231 1.44 9.13 -29.60
CA THR A 231 2.37 10.01 -30.33
C THR A 231 1.63 11.20 -30.91
#